data_AF-A0A7X7V4I7-F1
#
_entry.id   AF-A0A7X7V4I7-F1
#
_cell.length_a   1.000
_cell.length_b   1.000
_cell.length_c   1.000
_cell.angle_alpha   90.00
_cell.angle_beta   90.00
_cell.angle_gamma   90.00
#
_symmetry.space_group_name_H-M   'P 1'
#
loop_
_entity.id
_entity.type
_entity.pdbx_description
1 polymer ?
#
loop_
_entity_poly.entity_id
_entity_poly.type
_entity_poly.pdbx_seq_one_letter_code
_entity_poly.pdbx_strand_id
1 'polypeptide(L)'
;MQKFLNDKLMPALYKFSQYKVLIGIRDGLTIIIPFTIIGSIFLILGNFPVQAWLDFVAPYSRFFDSVSNVTFSVLGLLAAIGIGYNMAVQYDVEPISNTALTVIAFLLATEADDGSINLDNFSAAGMFTAILVSIFVTFTFKYFLDHKIVIKLPDGVPPAVSNSFVSLIPGAAIIGIIWLIRVVFNIDINTCISLLFSPLVKGVASLPGFIIYLLLYSLLWMVGIHGDLMLEGIVTPIWLALFAENAAALAAGQPIPNVMSDALVAIFV
;
A
#
# COMPACT_ATOMS: atom_id res chain seq x y z
N MET A 1 25.70 -8.04 27.52
CA MET A 1 24.45 -8.32 26.78
C MET A 1 23.30 -7.42 27.21
N GLN A 2 22.86 -7.43 28.48
CA GLN A 2 21.77 -6.55 28.98
C GLN A 2 21.98 -5.04 28.75
N LYS A 3 23.17 -4.50 29.03
CA LYS A 3 23.47 -3.07 28.76
C LYS A 3 23.34 -2.72 27.27
N PHE A 4 23.82 -3.57 26.37
CA PHE A 4 23.68 -3.33 24.94
C PHE A 4 22.21 -3.37 24.48
N LEU A 5 21.44 -4.34 25.00
CA LEU A 5 20.02 -4.44 24.70
C LEU A 5 19.27 -3.18 25.17
N ASN A 6 19.43 -2.79 26.43
CA ASN A 6 18.68 -1.70 27.04
C ASN A 6 19.16 -0.31 26.59
N ASP A 7 20.46 -0.11 26.40
CA ASP A 7 21.03 1.23 26.18
C ASP A 7 21.21 1.56 24.67
N LYS A 8 21.19 0.55 23.78
CA LYS A 8 21.45 0.74 22.34
C LYS A 8 20.33 0.19 21.48
N LEU A 9 20.00 -1.10 21.63
CA LEU A 9 19.07 -1.77 20.72
C LEU A 9 17.62 -1.32 20.94
N MET A 10 17.12 -1.40 22.18
CA MET A 10 15.73 -1.03 22.51
C MET A 10 15.40 0.43 22.15
N PRO A 11 16.23 1.44 22.48
CA PRO A 11 15.95 2.82 22.10
C PRO A 11 15.94 3.02 20.58
N ALA A 12 16.80 2.31 19.84
CA ALA A 12 16.84 2.39 18.38
C ALA A 12 15.56 1.80 17.76
N LEU A 13 15.13 0.62 18.21
CA LEU A 13 13.90 -0.03 17.74
C LEU A 13 12.65 0.77 18.11
N TYR A 14 12.62 1.38 19.30
CA TYR A 14 11.53 2.26 19.72
C TYR A 14 11.46 3.54 18.88
N LYS A 15 12.61 4.17 18.60
CA LYS A 15 12.64 5.34 17.72
C LYS A 15 12.19 4.99 16.30
N PHE A 16 12.55 3.81 15.81
CA PHE A 16 12.11 3.33 14.50
C PHE A 16 10.61 3.07 14.44
N SER A 17 10.03 2.41 15.46
CA SER A 17 8.58 2.14 15.51
C SER A 17 7.74 3.41 15.64
N GLN A 18 8.33 4.50 16.13
CA GLN A 18 7.70 5.82 16.22
C GLN A 18 7.86 6.68 14.97
N TYR A 19 8.49 6.17 13.90
CA TYR A 19 8.69 6.95 12.69
C TYR A 19 7.35 7.18 11.99
N LYS A 20 6.92 8.45 11.94
CA LYS A 20 5.60 8.87 11.44
C LYS A 20 5.27 8.34 10.03
N VAL A 21 6.26 8.28 9.14
CA VAL A 21 6.06 7.70 7.79
C VAL A 21 5.66 6.24 7.88
N LEU A 22 6.35 5.45 8.70
CA LEU A 22 6.09 4.02 8.85
C LEU A 22 4.70 3.79 9.46
N ILE A 23 4.34 4.60 10.46
CA ILE A 23 3.00 4.59 11.07
C ILE A 23 1.94 4.91 10.02
N GLY A 24 2.14 5.96 9.22
CA GLY A 24 1.20 6.35 8.17
C GLY A 24 1.01 5.27 7.09
N ILE A 25 2.09 4.59 6.69
CA ILE A 25 2.03 3.46 5.75
C ILE A 25 1.27 2.28 6.36
N ARG A 26 1.69 1.83 7.56
CA ARG A 26 1.07 0.70 8.25
C ARG A 26 -0.42 0.93 8.46
N ASP A 27 -0.78 2.02 9.13
CA ASP A 27 -2.17 2.32 9.48
C ASP A 27 -2.99 2.52 8.19
N GLY A 28 -2.38 3.07 7.14
CA GLY A 28 -2.99 3.19 5.82
C GLY A 28 -3.31 1.86 5.14
N LEU A 29 -2.42 0.88 5.23
CA LEU A 29 -2.63 -0.44 4.63
C LEU A 29 -3.71 -1.26 5.33
N THR A 30 -4.06 -0.94 6.59
CA THR A 30 -5.12 -1.65 7.33
C THR A 30 -6.49 -1.58 6.63
N ILE A 31 -6.73 -0.55 5.80
CA ILE A 31 -7.97 -0.42 5.01
C ILE A 31 -8.17 -1.62 4.08
N ILE A 32 -7.10 -2.29 3.65
CA ILE A 32 -7.13 -3.37 2.68
C ILE A 32 -7.66 -4.68 3.30
N ILE A 33 -7.34 -4.93 4.58
CA ILE A 33 -7.61 -6.18 5.30
C ILE A 33 -9.07 -6.66 5.16
N PRO A 34 -10.12 -5.85 5.43
CA PRO A 34 -11.49 -6.34 5.30
C PRO A 34 -11.84 -6.74 3.87
N PHE A 35 -11.31 -6.06 2.85
CA PHE A 35 -11.61 -6.35 1.45
C PHE A 35 -10.91 -7.61 0.96
N THR A 36 -9.68 -7.87 1.39
CA THR A 36 -8.97 -9.11 1.05
C THR A 36 -9.61 -10.32 1.71
N ILE A 37 -10.11 -10.18 2.94
CA ILE A 37 -10.89 -11.23 3.62
C ILE A 37 -12.16 -11.55 2.82
N ILE A 38 -12.94 -10.53 2.44
CA ILE A 38 -14.17 -10.71 1.65
C ILE A 38 -13.85 -11.36 0.30
N GLY A 39 -12.86 -10.85 -0.43
CA GLY A 39 -12.42 -11.42 -1.70
C GLY A 39 -12.02 -12.89 -1.59
N SER A 40 -11.28 -13.23 -0.54
CA SER A 40 -10.82 -14.60 -0.27
C SER A 40 -11.96 -15.56 0.04
N ILE A 41 -13.02 -15.12 0.75
CA ILE A 41 -14.20 -15.96 0.99
C ILE A 41 -14.84 -16.38 -0.34
N PHE A 42 -15.05 -15.42 -1.25
CA PHE A 42 -15.63 -15.72 -2.56
C PHE A 42 -14.70 -16.57 -3.43
N LEU A 43 -13.39 -16.32 -3.35
CA LEU A 43 -12.38 -17.15 -4.03
C LEU A 43 -12.45 -18.61 -3.55
N ILE A 44 -12.53 -18.84 -2.24
CA ILE A 44 -12.68 -20.17 -1.64
C ILE A 44 -14.00 -20.81 -2.06
N LEU A 45 -15.11 -20.08 -2.03
CA LEU A 45 -16.41 -20.60 -2.46
C LEU A 45 -16.42 -20.96 -3.95
N GLY A 46 -15.71 -20.22 -4.81
CA GLY A 46 -15.56 -20.54 -6.23
C GLY A 46 -14.68 -21.77 -6.49
N ASN A 47 -13.69 -22.01 -5.63
CA ASN A 47 -12.60 -22.96 -5.88
C ASN A 47 -12.45 -24.02 -4.76
N PHE A 48 -13.51 -24.30 -3.99
CA PHE A 48 -13.43 -25.27 -2.91
C PHE A 48 -13.13 -26.67 -3.49
N PRO A 49 -12.09 -27.39 -3.00
CA PRO A 49 -11.51 -28.55 -3.69
C PRO A 49 -12.32 -29.84 -3.49
N VAL A 50 -13.62 -29.79 -3.78
CA VAL A 50 -14.53 -30.94 -3.77
C VAL A 50 -15.18 -31.01 -5.16
N GLN A 51 -14.96 -32.11 -5.89
CA GLN A 51 -15.41 -32.23 -7.28
C GLN A 51 -16.91 -31.95 -7.45
N ALA A 52 -17.75 -32.53 -6.58
CA ALA A 52 -19.19 -32.30 -6.62
C ALA A 52 -19.59 -30.82 -6.42
N TRP A 53 -18.78 -30.06 -5.65
CA TRP A 53 -18.98 -28.64 -5.46
C TRP A 53 -18.52 -27.84 -6.69
N LEU A 54 -17.36 -28.17 -7.25
CA LEU A 54 -16.85 -27.53 -8.47
C LEU A 54 -17.83 -27.72 -9.64
N ASP A 55 -18.37 -28.93 -9.80
CA ASP A 55 -19.38 -29.22 -10.83
C ASP A 55 -20.67 -28.42 -10.60
N PHE A 56 -21.07 -28.24 -9.33
CA PHE A 56 -22.24 -27.43 -8.96
C PHE A 56 -22.02 -25.93 -9.19
N VAL A 57 -20.82 -25.41 -8.91
CA VAL A 57 -20.49 -23.98 -9.00
C VAL A 57 -20.10 -23.56 -10.41
N ALA A 58 -19.61 -24.46 -11.27
CA ALA A 58 -19.15 -24.12 -12.62
C ALA A 58 -20.11 -23.22 -13.43
N PRO A 59 -21.45 -23.44 -13.45
CA PRO A 59 -22.39 -22.56 -14.14
C PRO A 59 -22.52 -21.15 -13.54
N TYR A 60 -22.08 -20.99 -12.29
CA TYR A 60 -22.21 -19.80 -11.45
C TYR A 60 -20.87 -19.13 -11.13
N SER A 61 -19.76 -19.62 -11.70
CA SER A 61 -18.38 -19.13 -11.49
C SER A 61 -18.28 -17.60 -11.47
N ARG A 62 -18.88 -16.93 -12.45
CA ARG A 62 -18.92 -15.46 -12.56
C ARG A 62 -19.41 -14.75 -11.28
N PHE A 63 -20.37 -15.31 -10.54
CA PHE A 63 -20.87 -14.69 -9.31
C PHE A 63 -19.81 -14.68 -8.20
N PHE A 64 -18.96 -15.70 -8.14
CA PHE A 64 -17.87 -15.80 -7.18
C PHE A 64 -16.66 -15.00 -7.63
N ASP A 65 -16.30 -15.13 -8.90
CA ASP A 65 -15.15 -14.46 -9.50
C ASP A 65 -15.32 -12.94 -9.48
N SER A 66 -16.55 -12.42 -9.63
CA SER A 66 -16.77 -10.97 -9.65
C SER A 66 -16.33 -10.28 -8.35
N VAL A 67 -16.57 -10.89 -7.19
CA VAL A 67 -16.20 -10.27 -5.90
C VAL A 67 -14.70 -10.37 -5.67
N SER A 68 -14.14 -11.57 -5.84
CA SER A 68 -12.69 -11.78 -5.70
C SER A 68 -11.91 -10.90 -6.69
N ASN A 69 -12.26 -10.90 -7.97
CA ASN A 69 -11.58 -10.08 -8.99
C ASN A 69 -11.59 -8.59 -8.64
N VAL A 70 -12.74 -8.02 -8.27
CA VAL A 70 -12.81 -6.58 -7.94
C VAL A 70 -11.98 -6.25 -6.71
N THR A 71 -12.10 -7.05 -5.63
CA THR A 71 -11.37 -6.79 -4.38
C THR A 71 -9.85 -6.85 -4.55
N PHE A 72 -9.32 -7.81 -5.32
CA PHE A 72 -7.88 -7.93 -5.58
C PHE A 72 -7.36 -6.90 -6.62
N SER A 73 -8.21 -6.49 -7.56
CA SER A 73 -7.81 -5.54 -8.63
C SER A 73 -7.71 -4.09 -8.17
N VAL A 74 -8.13 -3.76 -6.94
CA VAL A 74 -8.12 -2.37 -6.42
C VAL A 74 -7.19 -2.16 -5.22
N LEU A 75 -6.33 -3.11 -4.90
CA LEU A 75 -5.45 -3.06 -3.72
C LEU A 75 -4.47 -1.88 -3.73
N GLY A 76 -3.87 -1.56 -4.88
CA GLY A 76 -3.00 -0.39 -5.08
C GLY A 76 -3.76 0.92 -4.92
N LEU A 77 -5.00 1.00 -5.42
CA LEU A 77 -5.86 2.17 -5.21
C LEU A 77 -6.25 2.34 -3.74
N LEU A 78 -6.64 1.25 -3.07
CA LEU A 78 -6.93 1.26 -1.62
C LEU A 78 -5.70 1.66 -0.81
N ALA A 79 -4.50 1.20 -1.20
CA ALA A 79 -3.25 1.63 -0.58
C ALA A 79 -3.02 3.14 -0.74
N ALA A 80 -3.22 3.70 -1.93
CA ALA A 80 -3.08 5.14 -2.17
C ALA A 80 -4.05 5.96 -1.30
N ILE A 81 -5.30 5.50 -1.18
CA ILE A 81 -6.31 6.14 -0.33
C ILE A 81 -5.93 6.05 1.15
N GLY A 82 -5.68 4.84 1.64
CA GLY A 82 -5.41 4.59 3.06
C GLY A 82 -4.14 5.26 3.54
N ILE A 83 -3.04 5.12 2.78
CA ILE A 83 -1.74 5.72 3.13
C ILE A 83 -1.81 7.23 2.97
N GLY A 84 -2.41 7.74 1.89
CA GLY A 84 -2.60 9.19 1.69
C GLY A 84 -3.34 9.84 2.86
N TYR A 85 -4.40 9.20 3.35
CA TYR A 85 -5.16 9.70 4.50
C TYR A 85 -4.34 9.64 5.80
N ASN A 86 -3.75 8.49 6.11
CA ASN A 86 -3.04 8.31 7.38
C ASN A 86 -1.75 9.13 7.43
N MET A 87 -1.03 9.28 6.32
CA MET A 87 0.10 10.19 6.21
C MET A 87 -0.33 11.64 6.49
N ALA A 88 -1.48 12.07 5.98
CA ALA A 88 -1.98 13.41 6.25
C ALA A 88 -2.23 13.65 7.75
N VAL A 89 -2.86 12.68 8.41
CA VAL A 89 -3.10 12.70 9.86
C VAL A 89 -1.78 12.75 10.65
N GLN A 90 -0.79 11.93 10.28
CA GLN A 90 0.51 11.91 10.97
C GLN A 90 1.29 13.23 10.85
N TYR A 91 1.08 13.96 9.76
CA TYR A 91 1.80 15.19 9.42
C TYR A 91 0.99 16.47 9.60
N ASP A 92 -0.23 16.37 10.15
CA ASP A 92 -1.12 17.49 10.46
C ASP A 92 -1.42 18.36 9.22
N VAL A 93 -1.72 17.71 8.10
CA VAL A 93 -2.22 18.35 6.87
C VAL A 93 -3.65 17.88 6.59
N GLU A 94 -4.40 18.63 5.79
CA GLU A 94 -5.82 18.36 5.56
C GLU A 94 -6.03 16.97 4.89
N PRO A 95 -6.67 16.00 5.59
CA PRO A 95 -6.66 14.61 5.13
C PRO A 95 -7.38 14.37 3.82
N ILE A 96 -8.51 15.02 3.56
CA ILE A 96 -9.33 14.76 2.37
C ILE A 96 -8.58 15.23 1.12
N SER A 97 -8.08 16.47 1.14
CA SER A 97 -7.34 17.05 0.02
C SER A 97 -6.03 16.32 -0.24
N ASN A 98 -5.30 15.94 0.81
CA ASN A 98 -4.08 15.16 0.64
C ASN A 98 -4.38 13.78 0.03
N THR A 99 -5.43 13.10 0.50
CA THR A 99 -5.84 11.80 -0.03
C THR A 99 -6.28 11.90 -1.49
N ALA A 100 -7.14 12.85 -1.82
CA ALA A 100 -7.61 13.07 -3.19
C ALA A 100 -6.44 13.38 -4.13
N LEU A 101 -5.49 14.21 -3.68
CA LEU A 101 -4.30 14.52 -4.43
C LEU A 101 -3.38 13.31 -4.60
N THR A 102 -3.22 12.49 -3.56
CA THR A 102 -2.49 11.22 -3.63
C THR A 102 -3.09 10.28 -4.67
N VAL A 103 -4.42 10.15 -4.71
CA VAL A 103 -5.10 9.31 -5.71
C VAL A 103 -4.83 9.84 -7.11
N ILE A 104 -5.03 11.14 -7.36
CA ILE A 104 -4.78 11.73 -8.70
C ILE A 104 -3.31 11.59 -9.10
N ALA A 105 -2.39 11.88 -8.18
CA ALA A 105 -0.95 11.73 -8.36
C ALA A 105 -0.57 10.28 -8.68
N PHE A 106 -1.17 9.31 -8.01
CA PHE A 106 -0.96 7.88 -8.23
C PHE A 106 -1.47 7.45 -9.60
N LEU A 107 -2.69 7.86 -9.97
CA LEU A 107 -3.27 7.56 -11.29
C LEU A 107 -2.43 8.12 -12.42
N LEU A 108 -1.95 9.36 -12.27
CA LEU A 108 -1.05 9.98 -13.23
C LEU A 108 0.31 9.29 -13.28
N ALA A 109 0.88 8.93 -12.13
CA ALA A 109 2.18 8.22 -12.09
C ALA A 109 2.12 6.82 -12.72
N THR A 110 0.91 6.24 -12.81
CA THR A 110 0.70 4.86 -13.27
C THR A 110 -0.15 4.77 -14.53
N GLU A 111 -0.36 5.88 -15.25
CA GLU A 111 -1.13 5.89 -16.49
C GLU A 111 -0.52 4.99 -17.58
N ALA A 112 -1.35 4.52 -18.49
CA ALA A 112 -0.93 3.81 -19.69
C ALA A 112 -0.22 4.77 -20.67
N ASP A 113 0.55 4.23 -21.61
CA ASP A 113 1.33 5.04 -22.56
C ASP A 113 0.47 5.88 -23.51
N ASP A 114 -0.82 5.54 -23.66
CA ASP A 114 -1.80 6.32 -24.40
C ASP A 114 -2.47 7.44 -23.58
N GLY A 115 -2.05 7.62 -22.31
CA GLY A 115 -2.61 8.60 -21.37
C GLY A 115 -3.93 8.16 -20.73
N SER A 116 -4.38 6.92 -20.95
CA SER A 116 -5.54 6.37 -20.27
C SER A 116 -5.17 5.83 -18.87
N ILE A 117 -6.18 5.64 -18.03
CA ILE A 117 -5.98 5.00 -16.73
C ILE A 117 -5.64 3.53 -16.94
N ASN A 118 -4.44 3.11 -16.48
CA ASN A 118 -4.06 1.70 -16.47
C ASN A 118 -4.68 0.99 -15.26
N LEU A 119 -5.72 0.20 -15.49
CA LEU A 119 -6.42 -0.54 -14.45
C LEU A 119 -5.56 -1.65 -13.83
N ASP A 120 -4.55 -2.19 -14.52
CA ASP A 120 -3.69 -3.23 -13.96
C ASP A 120 -2.90 -2.70 -12.75
N ASN A 121 -2.53 -1.42 -12.81
CA ASN A 121 -1.82 -0.75 -11.74
C ASN A 121 -2.70 -0.47 -10.52
N PHE A 122 -4.03 -0.63 -10.59
CA PHE A 122 -4.90 -0.52 -9.41
C PHE A 122 -4.75 -1.72 -8.48
N SER A 123 -4.22 -2.83 -8.98
CA SER A 123 -4.01 -4.06 -8.22
C SER A 123 -2.78 -3.96 -7.31
N ALA A 124 -2.34 -5.09 -6.77
CA ALA A 124 -1.10 -5.16 -6.01
C ALA A 124 0.13 -4.62 -6.79
N ALA A 125 0.09 -4.64 -8.12
CA ALA A 125 1.15 -4.13 -8.99
C ALA A 125 1.47 -2.64 -8.78
N GLY A 126 0.51 -1.82 -8.34
CA GLY A 126 0.73 -0.39 -8.07
C GLY A 126 1.02 -0.06 -6.60
N MET A 127 1.02 -1.02 -5.68
CA MET A 127 1.10 -0.72 -4.24
C MET A 127 2.38 0.02 -3.82
N PHE A 128 3.55 -0.36 -4.37
CA PHE A 128 4.80 0.36 -4.07
C PHE A 128 4.79 1.79 -4.59
N THR A 129 4.20 1.99 -5.77
CA THR A 129 4.01 3.33 -6.33
C THR A 129 3.04 4.14 -5.49
N ALA A 130 1.93 3.55 -5.02
CA ALA A 130 1.01 4.18 -4.10
C ALA A 130 1.70 4.63 -2.79
N ILE A 131 2.56 3.78 -2.20
CA ILE A 131 3.34 4.13 -1.00
C ILE A 131 4.23 5.34 -1.27
N LEU A 132 5.08 5.30 -2.30
CA LEU A 132 6.03 6.38 -2.56
C LEU A 132 5.36 7.69 -2.98
N VAL A 133 4.31 7.60 -3.80
CA VAL A 133 3.52 8.77 -4.21
C VAL A 133 2.82 9.38 -3.00
N SER A 134 2.24 8.59 -2.09
CA SER A 134 1.62 9.11 -0.86
C SER A 134 2.61 9.89 0.00
N ILE A 135 3.83 9.36 0.16
CA ILE A 135 4.90 10.03 0.90
C ILE A 135 5.30 11.34 0.23
N PHE A 136 5.52 11.31 -1.09
CA PHE A 136 5.87 12.49 -1.87
C PHE A 136 4.79 13.57 -1.80
N VAL A 137 3.53 13.20 -1.98
CA VAL A 137 2.37 14.10 -1.92
C VAL A 137 2.30 14.75 -0.54
N THR A 138 2.32 13.98 0.54
CA THR A 138 2.20 14.54 1.90
C THR A 138 3.36 15.46 2.25
N PHE A 139 4.60 15.08 1.93
CA PHE A 139 5.74 15.95 2.22
C PHE A 139 5.75 17.22 1.38
N THR A 140 5.39 17.13 0.11
CA THR A 140 5.30 18.31 -0.76
C THR A 140 4.16 19.21 -0.28
N PHE A 141 2.99 18.67 0.02
CA PHE A 141 1.88 19.45 0.54
C PHE A 141 2.26 20.15 1.85
N LYS A 142 2.81 19.40 2.81
CA LYS A 142 3.29 19.97 4.06
C LYS A 142 4.32 21.09 3.84
N TYR A 143 5.26 20.91 2.91
CA TYR A 143 6.24 21.94 2.59
C TYR A 143 5.58 23.25 2.17
N PHE A 144 4.60 23.22 1.26
CA PHE A 144 3.89 24.43 0.83
C PHE A 144 3.09 25.09 1.96
N LEU A 145 2.49 24.28 2.85
CA LEU A 145 1.77 24.78 4.03
C LEU A 145 2.70 25.47 5.03
N ASP A 146 3.79 24.80 5.41
CA ASP A 146 4.77 25.31 6.38
C ASP A 146 5.41 26.63 5.89
N HIS A 147 5.57 26.79 4.57
CA HIS A 147 6.11 28.00 3.94
C HIS A 147 5.04 29.04 3.55
N LYS A 148 3.77 28.79 3.87
CA LYS A 148 2.64 29.69 3.56
C LYS A 148 2.50 29.97 2.05
N ILE A 149 2.93 29.05 1.20
CA ILE A 149 2.80 29.12 -0.27
C ILE A 149 1.45 28.55 -0.67
N VAL A 150 0.38 29.15 -0.15
CA VAL A 150 -1.00 28.68 -0.32
C VAL A 150 -1.93 29.86 -0.50
N ILE A 151 -3.07 29.63 -1.15
CA ILE A 151 -4.11 30.64 -1.27
C ILE A 151 -4.95 30.61 -0.01
N LYS A 152 -4.97 31.71 0.74
CA LYS A 152 -5.81 31.88 1.94
C LYS A 152 -7.01 32.74 1.61
N LEU A 153 -8.18 32.27 2.00
CA LEU A 153 -9.42 33.03 1.88
C LEU A 153 -9.69 33.84 3.17
N PRO A 154 -10.45 34.94 3.08
CA PRO A 154 -10.80 35.78 4.24
C PRO A 154 -11.65 35.05 5.30
N ASP A 155 -11.62 35.59 6.52
CA ASP A 155 -12.50 35.16 7.61
C ASP A 155 -13.96 35.41 7.22
N GLY A 156 -14.75 34.34 7.10
CA GLY A 156 -16.13 34.38 6.60
C GLY A 156 -16.42 33.36 5.50
N VAL A 157 -15.39 32.79 4.88
CA VAL A 157 -15.54 31.69 3.92
C VAL A 157 -15.65 30.35 4.65
N PRO A 158 -16.60 29.46 4.29
CA PRO A 158 -16.74 28.14 4.91
C PRO A 158 -15.43 27.32 4.85
N PRO A 159 -15.10 26.56 5.92
CA PRO A 159 -13.84 25.80 6.00
C PRO A 159 -13.58 24.87 4.81
N ALA A 160 -14.62 24.21 4.30
CA ALA A 160 -14.50 23.31 3.14
C ALA A 160 -13.98 24.02 1.87
N VAL A 161 -14.42 25.27 1.64
CA VAL A 161 -13.98 26.08 0.50
C VAL A 161 -12.54 26.55 0.74
N SER A 162 -12.24 27.02 1.96
CA SER A 162 -10.87 27.43 2.33
C SER A 162 -9.86 26.30 2.12
N ASN A 163 -10.17 25.09 2.60
CA ASN A 163 -9.30 23.90 2.45
C ASN A 163 -9.04 23.54 0.99
N SER A 164 -10.04 23.68 0.11
CA SER A 164 -9.88 23.41 -1.31
C SER A 164 -8.89 24.37 -1.98
N PHE A 165 -8.94 25.67 -1.63
CA PHE A 165 -8.02 26.68 -2.18
C PHE A 165 -6.62 26.61 -1.58
N VAL A 166 -6.51 26.26 -0.30
CA VAL A 166 -5.22 26.00 0.35
C VAL A 166 -4.45 24.88 -0.36
N SER A 167 -5.17 23.90 -0.89
CA SER A 167 -4.60 22.75 -1.60
C SER A 167 -4.23 23.03 -3.07
N LEU A 168 -4.63 24.18 -3.64
CA LEU A 168 -4.51 24.45 -5.07
C LEU A 168 -3.05 24.54 -5.55
N ILE A 169 -2.24 25.37 -4.89
CA ILE A 169 -0.83 25.56 -5.26
C ILE A 169 -0.01 24.27 -4.99
N PRO A 170 -0.11 23.62 -3.81
CA PRO A 170 0.53 22.33 -3.60
C PRO A 170 0.10 21.28 -4.62
N GLY A 171 -1.19 21.21 -4.93
CA GLY A 171 -1.77 20.30 -5.92
C GLY A 171 -1.19 20.48 -7.31
N ALA A 172 -1.12 21.72 -7.79
CA ALA A 172 -0.53 22.05 -9.09
C ALA A 172 0.96 21.66 -9.16
N ALA A 173 1.72 21.89 -8.08
CA ALA A 173 3.14 21.50 -8.03
C ALA A 173 3.31 19.97 -8.06
N ILE A 174 2.54 19.23 -7.25
CA ILE A 174 2.60 17.78 -7.16
C ILE A 174 2.23 17.13 -8.49
N ILE A 175 1.09 17.52 -9.07
CA ILE A 175 0.63 17.01 -10.38
C ILE A 175 1.62 17.41 -11.46
N GLY A 176 2.11 18.65 -11.46
CA GLY A 176 3.08 19.14 -12.43
C GLY A 176 4.40 18.37 -12.41
N ILE A 177 4.91 18.02 -11.23
CA ILE A 177 6.14 17.22 -11.08
C ILE A 177 5.93 15.80 -11.63
N ILE A 178 4.84 15.14 -11.26
CA ILE A 178 4.56 13.78 -11.74
C ILE A 178 4.31 13.77 -13.24
N TRP A 179 3.54 14.74 -13.75
CA TRP A 179 3.33 14.93 -15.18
C TRP A 179 4.64 15.14 -15.94
N LEU A 180 5.54 15.97 -15.41
CA LEU A 180 6.85 16.20 -16.03
C LEU A 180 7.65 14.90 -16.13
N ILE A 181 7.67 14.09 -15.07
CA ILE A 181 8.39 12.81 -15.03
C ILE A 181 7.73 11.78 -15.97
N ARG A 182 6.43 11.53 -15.79
CA ARG A 182 5.71 10.46 -16.49
C ARG A 182 5.45 10.78 -17.96
N VAL A 183 4.99 12.00 -18.26
CA VAL A 183 4.54 12.38 -19.61
C VAL A 183 5.66 13.04 -20.40
N VAL A 184 6.27 14.09 -19.86
CA VAL A 184 7.24 14.89 -20.63
C VAL A 184 8.57 14.14 -20.83
N PHE A 185 9.07 13.50 -19.78
CA PHE A 185 10.27 12.66 -19.86
C PHE A 185 9.96 11.22 -20.25
N ASN A 186 8.69 10.85 -20.38
CA ASN A 186 8.23 9.51 -20.74
C ASN A 186 8.84 8.40 -19.86
N ILE A 187 8.91 8.64 -18.54
CA ILE A 187 9.44 7.66 -17.58
C ILE A 187 8.28 6.89 -16.97
N ASP A 188 8.26 5.58 -17.15
CA ASP A 188 7.34 4.70 -16.43
C ASP A 188 7.75 4.60 -14.95
N ILE A 189 7.12 5.45 -14.14
CA ILE A 189 7.38 5.54 -12.69
C ILE A 189 7.07 4.20 -12.02
N ASN A 190 6.01 3.50 -12.42
CA ASN A 190 5.64 2.24 -11.79
C ASN A 190 6.70 1.17 -12.04
N THR A 191 7.15 1.03 -13.28
CA THR A 191 8.21 0.09 -13.63
C THR A 191 9.52 0.44 -12.93
N CYS A 192 9.91 1.72 -12.88
CA CYS A 192 11.11 2.14 -12.14
C CYS A 192 11.04 1.75 -10.65
N ILE A 193 9.90 1.97 -10.01
CA ILE A 193 9.70 1.63 -8.60
C ILE A 193 9.69 0.10 -8.40
N SER A 194 8.98 -0.65 -9.24
CA SER A 194 8.97 -2.12 -9.17
C SER A 194 10.36 -2.71 -9.35
N LEU A 195 11.17 -2.17 -10.27
CA LEU A 195 12.57 -2.60 -10.45
C LEU A 195 13.42 -2.29 -9.22
N LEU A 196 13.27 -1.10 -8.65
CA LEU A 196 13.97 -0.68 -7.43
C LEU A 196 13.70 -1.61 -6.25
N PHE A 197 12.44 -2.00 -6.04
CA PHE A 197 12.03 -2.87 -4.93
C PHE A 197 12.15 -4.36 -5.23
N SER A 198 12.34 -4.77 -6.49
CA SER A 198 12.42 -6.19 -6.86
C SER A 198 13.46 -7.01 -6.07
N PRO A 199 14.65 -6.51 -5.70
CA PRO A 199 15.59 -7.27 -4.87
C PRO A 199 15.06 -7.47 -3.44
N LEU A 200 14.37 -6.46 -2.89
CA LEU A 200 13.75 -6.55 -1.57
C LEU A 200 12.61 -7.57 -1.58
N VAL A 201 11.73 -7.50 -2.58
CA VAL A 201 10.62 -8.46 -2.77
C VAL A 201 11.17 -9.88 -2.84
N LYS A 202 12.16 -10.14 -3.70
CA LYS A 202 12.80 -11.46 -3.83
C LYS A 202 13.48 -11.92 -2.55
N GLY A 203 14.13 -10.99 -1.85
CA GLY A 203 14.76 -11.25 -0.55
C GLY A 203 13.74 -11.71 0.48
N VAL A 204 12.68 -10.93 0.69
CA VAL A 204 11.62 -11.23 1.67
C VAL A 204 10.80 -12.46 1.28
N ALA A 205 10.60 -12.72 -0.02
CA ALA A 205 9.93 -13.91 -0.53
C ALA A 205 10.76 -15.20 -0.41
N SER A 206 12.06 -15.10 -0.11
CA SER A 206 12.94 -16.26 0.05
C SER A 206 12.85 -16.86 1.45
N LEU A 207 13.13 -18.17 1.59
CA LEU A 207 13.19 -18.81 2.90
C LEU A 207 14.20 -18.15 3.86
N PRO A 208 15.43 -17.79 3.45
CA PRO A 208 16.34 -17.04 4.31
C PRO A 208 15.77 -15.68 4.75
N GLY A 209 15.12 -14.95 3.84
CA GLY A 209 14.50 -13.66 4.16
C GLY A 209 13.35 -13.81 5.15
N PHE A 210 12.51 -14.83 4.96
CA PHE A 210 11.44 -15.16 5.89
C PHE A 210 11.97 -15.52 7.29
N ILE A 211 13.03 -16.32 7.38
CA ILE A 211 13.68 -16.63 8.66
C ILE A 211 14.23 -15.35 9.32
N ILE A 212 14.85 -14.46 8.56
CA ILE A 212 15.33 -13.16 9.08
C ILE A 212 14.16 -12.33 9.60
N TYR A 213 13.04 -12.27 8.86
CA TYR A 213 11.82 -11.62 9.34
C TYR A 213 11.37 -12.21 10.68
N LEU A 214 11.25 -13.53 10.79
CA LEU A 214 10.81 -14.21 12.02
C LEU A 214 11.74 -13.89 13.21
N LEU A 215 13.05 -13.86 12.98
CA LEU A 215 14.02 -13.51 14.01
C LEU A 215 13.86 -12.06 14.48
N LEU A 216 13.68 -11.12 13.55
CA LEU A 216 13.45 -9.70 13.87
C LEU A 216 12.11 -9.52 14.60
N TYR A 217 11.07 -10.17 14.11
CA TYR A 217 9.75 -10.22 14.71
C TYR A 217 9.80 -10.72 16.16
N SER A 218 10.42 -11.88 16.41
CA SER A 218 10.57 -12.43 17.76
C SER A 218 11.42 -11.53 18.65
N LEU A 219 12.50 -10.94 18.12
CA LEU A 219 13.38 -10.03 18.87
C LEU A 219 12.63 -8.77 19.33
N LEU A 220 11.77 -8.22 18.49
CA LEU A 220 10.92 -7.07 18.83
C LEU A 220 9.98 -7.42 19.99
N TRP A 221 9.30 -8.56 19.89
CA TRP A 221 8.42 -9.05 20.96
C TRP A 221 9.17 -9.32 22.27
N MET A 222 10.40 -9.86 22.21
CA MET A 222 11.24 -10.08 23.39
C MET A 222 11.59 -8.79 24.15
N VAL A 223 11.62 -7.65 23.46
CA VAL A 223 11.90 -6.34 24.08
C VAL A 223 10.65 -5.52 24.36
N GLY A 224 9.47 -6.13 24.24
CA GLY A 224 8.18 -5.47 24.51
C GLY A 224 7.69 -4.54 23.41
N ILE A 225 8.24 -4.64 22.19
CA ILE A 225 7.75 -3.93 21.01
C ILE A 225 6.90 -4.91 20.20
N HIS A 226 5.67 -4.53 19.87
CA HIS A 226 4.78 -5.36 19.05
C HIS A 226 5.39 -5.54 17.65
N GLY A 227 5.93 -6.73 17.38
CA GLY A 227 6.70 -7.03 16.17
C GLY A 227 5.89 -6.80 14.89
N ASP A 228 4.63 -7.24 14.88
CA ASP A 228 3.70 -7.07 13.76
C ASP A 228 3.55 -5.59 13.41
N LEU A 229 3.09 -4.79 14.37
CA LEU A 229 2.89 -3.35 14.18
C LEU A 229 4.17 -2.60 13.77
N MET A 230 5.36 -3.14 14.04
CA MET A 230 6.60 -2.50 13.66
C MET A 230 7.00 -2.85 12.22
N LEU A 231 6.79 -4.10 11.79
CA LEU A 231 7.27 -4.60 10.49
C LEU A 231 6.21 -4.55 9.39
N GLU A 232 4.92 -4.51 9.74
CA GLU A 232 3.77 -4.58 8.83
C GLU A 232 3.84 -3.55 7.70
N GLY A 233 4.19 -2.28 8.01
CA GLY A 233 4.34 -1.23 7.00
C GLY A 233 5.44 -1.50 5.95
N ILE A 234 6.28 -2.51 6.15
CA ILE A 234 7.36 -2.92 5.24
C ILE A 234 7.00 -4.22 4.50
N VAL A 235 6.54 -5.23 5.24
CA VAL A 235 6.36 -6.59 4.70
C VAL A 235 4.98 -6.81 4.06
N THR A 236 3.93 -6.14 4.55
CA THR A 236 2.56 -6.34 4.06
C THR A 236 2.40 -6.06 2.57
N PRO A 237 2.95 -4.98 1.98
CA PRO A 237 2.86 -4.76 0.53
C PRO A 237 3.49 -5.89 -0.29
N ILE A 238 4.58 -6.48 0.21
CA ILE A 238 5.28 -7.57 -0.44
C ILE A 238 4.42 -8.84 -0.38
N TRP A 239 4.02 -9.23 0.82
CA TRP A 239 3.27 -10.47 1.02
C TRP A 239 1.87 -10.44 0.44
N LEU A 240 1.23 -9.28 0.43
CA LEU A 240 -0.06 -9.11 -0.22
C LEU A 240 0.06 -9.21 -1.74
N ALA A 241 1.14 -8.70 -2.34
CA ALA A 241 1.39 -8.89 -3.77
C ALA A 241 1.60 -10.37 -4.11
N LEU A 242 2.42 -11.08 -3.34
CA LEU A 242 2.64 -12.53 -3.52
C LEU A 242 1.36 -13.34 -3.28
N PHE A 243 0.51 -12.91 -2.34
CA PHE A 243 -0.81 -13.50 -2.11
C PHE A 243 -1.75 -13.27 -3.28
N ALA A 244 -1.78 -12.06 -3.86
CA ALA A 244 -2.59 -11.76 -5.03
C ALA A 244 -2.16 -12.59 -6.26
N GLU A 245 -0.85 -12.80 -6.45
CA GLU A 245 -0.32 -13.71 -7.47
C GLU A 245 -0.79 -15.15 -7.25
N ASN A 246 -0.79 -15.63 -6.01
CA ASN A 246 -1.31 -16.95 -5.66
C ASN A 246 -2.81 -17.07 -5.93
N ALA A 247 -3.59 -16.04 -5.58
CA ALA A 247 -5.03 -16.01 -5.82
C ALA A 247 -5.34 -16.07 -7.32
N ALA A 248 -4.60 -15.32 -8.14
CA ALA A 248 -4.72 -15.35 -9.59
C ALA A 248 -4.33 -16.72 -10.18
N ALA A 249 -3.26 -17.35 -9.70
CA ALA A 249 -2.85 -18.68 -10.12
C ALA A 249 -3.92 -19.74 -9.78
N LEU A 250 -4.49 -19.68 -8.57
CA LEU A 250 -5.57 -20.58 -8.15
C LEU A 250 -6.81 -20.44 -9.06
N ALA A 251 -7.26 -19.21 -9.29
CA ALA A 251 -8.42 -18.93 -10.15
C ALA A 251 -8.19 -19.40 -11.60
N ALA A 252 -6.94 -19.40 -12.08
CA ALA A 252 -6.55 -19.89 -13.39
C ALA A 252 -6.30 -21.40 -13.45
N GLY A 253 -6.46 -22.13 -12.34
CA GLY A 253 -6.14 -23.57 -12.24
C GLY A 253 -4.64 -23.88 -12.42
N GLN A 254 -3.78 -22.90 -12.15
CA GLN A 254 -2.33 -23.02 -12.29
C GLN A 254 -1.66 -23.40 -10.96
N PRO A 255 -0.42 -23.94 -10.99
CA PRO A 255 0.37 -24.16 -9.78
C PRO A 255 0.57 -22.85 -9.00
N ILE A 256 0.43 -22.92 -7.68
CA ILE A 256 0.61 -21.78 -6.79
C ILE A 256 2.11 -21.41 -6.71
N PRO A 257 2.51 -20.19 -7.12
CA PRO A 257 3.93 -19.83 -7.29
C PRO A 257 4.66 -19.48 -6.00
N ASN A 258 3.99 -18.87 -5.01
CA ASN A 258 4.64 -18.25 -3.86
C ASN A 258 4.27 -18.94 -2.54
N VAL A 259 5.27 -19.47 -1.81
CA VAL A 259 5.05 -20.04 -0.47
C VAL A 259 5.01 -18.92 0.58
N MET A 260 5.95 -17.97 0.51
CA MET A 260 6.09 -16.87 1.47
C MET A 260 5.11 -15.74 1.11
N SER A 261 3.84 -15.93 1.47
CA SER A 261 2.75 -14.98 1.25
C SER A 261 2.07 -14.60 2.57
N ASP A 262 1.17 -13.62 2.52
CA ASP A 262 0.47 -13.09 3.69
C ASP A 262 -0.26 -14.20 4.49
N ALA A 263 -0.88 -15.14 3.77
CA ALA A 263 -1.57 -16.28 4.34
C ALA A 263 -0.66 -17.23 5.16
N LEU A 264 0.62 -17.39 4.77
CA LEU A 264 1.56 -18.22 5.53
C LEU A 264 1.81 -17.62 6.91
N VAL A 265 2.05 -16.31 6.94
CA VAL A 265 2.32 -15.57 8.18
C VAL A 265 1.09 -15.59 9.07
N ALA A 266 -0.09 -15.26 8.52
CA ALA A 266 -1.31 -15.12 9.31
C ALA A 266 -1.81 -16.44 9.94
N ILE A 267 -1.50 -17.60 9.35
CA ILE A 267 -2.05 -18.90 9.78
C ILE A 267 -1.02 -19.72 10.56
N PHE A 268 0.26 -19.63 10.21
CA PHE A 268 1.27 -20.58 10.70
C PHE A 268 2.37 -19.94 11.55
N VAL A 269 2.39 -18.61 11.71
CA VAL A 269 3.37 -17.85 12.52
C VAL A 269 2.67 -17.12 13.64
#